data_AF-A0A4Y2PLH6-F1
#
_entry.id   AF-A0A4Y2PLH6-F1
#
_cell.length_a   1.000
_cell.length_b   1.000
_cell.length_c   1.000
_cell.angle_alpha   90.00
_cell.angle_beta   90.00
_cell.angle_gamma   90.00
#
_symmetry.space_group_name_H-M   'P 1'
#
loop_
_entity.id
_entity.type
_entity.pdbx_description
1 polymer ?
#
loop_
_entity_poly.entity_id
_entity_poly.type
_entity_poly.pdbx_seq_one_letter_code
_entity_poly.pdbx_strand_id
1 'polypeptide(L)'
;MPVSLSNLMAILNTKSHHSLVRKIQTLLISHKHIHLRWLKAHVGYLGNECSDQLAKEAITKGDPFLLPKPFSDLKLEIRSAALSIWQDNRDNGETGRSTRDIVPRIL
;
A
#
# COMPACT_ATOMS: atom_id res chain seq x y z
N MET A 1 -15.09 -7.02 4.05
CA MET A 1 -13.92 -6.27 3.56
C MET A 1 -14.26 -4.79 3.66
N PRO A 2 -13.90 -4.11 4.75
CA PRO A 2 -14.02 -2.66 4.76
C PRO A 2 -13.18 -2.11 3.60
N VAL A 3 -13.84 -1.38 2.71
CA VAL A 3 -13.16 -0.82 1.55
C VAL A 3 -12.21 0.23 2.12
N SER A 4 -10.91 -0.01 2.08
CA SER A 4 -9.94 1.05 2.38
C SER A 4 -10.20 2.23 1.44
N LEU A 5 -9.97 3.45 1.90
CA LEU A 5 -10.17 4.64 1.06
C LEU A 5 -9.36 4.52 -0.24
N SER A 6 -8.14 3.99 -0.17
CA SER A 6 -7.29 3.73 -1.32
C SER A 6 -7.93 2.76 -2.33
N ASN A 7 -8.56 1.68 -1.86
CA ASN A 7 -9.23 0.72 -2.74
C ASN A 7 -10.46 1.34 -3.41
N LEU A 8 -11.25 2.15 -2.67
CA LEU A 8 -12.38 2.87 -3.27
C LEU A 8 -11.90 3.82 -4.37
N MET A 9 -10.83 4.59 -4.09
CA MET A 9 -10.24 5.50 -5.07
C MET A 9 -9.68 4.75 -6.29
N ALA A 10 -9.07 3.58 -6.08
CA ALA A 10 -8.58 2.74 -7.17
C ALA A 10 -9.73 2.22 -8.05
N ILE A 11 -10.86 1.84 -7.47
CA ILE A 11 -12.05 1.38 -8.19
C ILE A 11 -12.75 2.55 -8.92
N LEU A 12 -12.79 3.74 -8.32
CA LEU A 12 -13.35 4.93 -8.96
C LEU A 12 -12.43 5.51 -10.06
N ASN A 13 -11.15 5.13 -10.07
CA ASN A 13 -10.22 5.54 -11.11
C ASN A 13 -10.49 4.78 -12.42
N THR A 14 -11.19 5.44 -13.35
CA THR A 14 -11.52 4.90 -14.69
C THR A 14 -10.31 4.68 -15.59
N LYS A 15 -9.15 5.26 -15.25
CA LYS A 15 -7.89 5.10 -16.00
C LYS A 15 -7.04 3.94 -15.50
N SER A 16 -7.51 3.18 -14.51
CA SER A 16 -6.75 2.04 -14.01
C SER A 16 -6.58 0.94 -15.08
N HIS A 17 -5.33 0.54 -15.30
CA HIS A 17 -4.99 -0.60 -16.17
C HIS A 17 -4.94 -1.93 -15.40
N HIS A 18 -5.16 -1.91 -14.07
CA HIS A 18 -5.08 -3.10 -13.26
C HIS A 18 -6.25 -4.05 -13.55
N SER A 19 -5.93 -5.29 -13.93
CA SER A 19 -6.92 -6.28 -14.39
C SER A 19 -8.02 -6.57 -13.36
N LEU A 20 -7.66 -6.70 -12.08
CA LEU A 20 -8.64 -6.87 -10.99
C LEU A 20 -9.58 -5.67 -10.83
N VAL A 21 -9.05 -4.44 -10.94
CA VAL A 21 -9.85 -3.22 -10.81
C VAL A 21 -10.89 -3.17 -11.94
N ARG A 22 -10.49 -3.48 -13.18
CA ARG A 22 -11.40 -3.57 -14.32
C ARG A 22 -12.49 -4.62 -14.12
N LYS A 23 -12.13 -5.82 -13.63
CA LYS A 23 -13.13 -6.87 -13.33
C LYS A 23 -14.16 -6.38 -12.32
N ILE A 24 -13.72 -5.74 -11.24
CA ILE A 24 -14.60 -5.18 -10.21
C ILE A 24 -15.49 -4.08 -10.80
N GLN A 25 -14.92 -3.16 -11.59
CA GLN A 25 -15.67 -2.10 -12.26
C GLN A 25 -16.76 -2.68 -13.18
N THR A 26 -16.45 -3.68 -14.00
CA THR A 26 -17.43 -4.35 -14.87
C THR A 26 -18.58 -4.96 -14.07
N LEU A 27 -18.27 -5.65 -12.96
CA LEU A 27 -19.29 -6.23 -12.07
C LEU A 27 -20.18 -5.18 -11.41
N LEU A 28 -19.62 -4.02 -11.04
CA LEU A 28 -20.39 -2.92 -10.47
C LEU A 28 -21.30 -2.28 -11.52
N ILE A 29 -20.81 -2.10 -12.76
CA ILE A 29 -21.60 -1.57 -13.87
C ILE A 29 -22.75 -2.52 -14.24
N SER A 30 -22.55 -3.84 -14.18
CA SER A 30 -23.59 -4.81 -14.48
C SER A 30 -24.69 -4.88 -13.42
N HIS A 31 -24.44 -4.38 -12.19
CA HIS A 31 -25.39 -4.43 -11.07
C HIS A 31 -25.76 -3.02 -10.58
N LYS A 32 -26.83 -2.45 -11.12
CA LYS A 32 -27.26 -1.05 -10.88
C LYS A 32 -27.67 -0.73 -9.42
N HIS A 33 -27.86 -1.73 -8.57
CA HIS A 33 -28.33 -1.54 -7.18
C HIS A 33 -27.22 -1.67 -6.13
N ILE A 34 -25.96 -1.74 -6.54
CA ILE A 34 -24.82 -1.80 -5.60
C ILE A 34 -24.32 -0.39 -5.32
N HIS A 35 -24.38 0.03 -4.05
CA HIS A 35 -23.83 1.31 -3.60
C HIS A 35 -22.57 1.08 -2.76
N LEU A 36 -21.46 1.69 -3.20
CA LEU A 36 -20.22 1.70 -2.43
C LEU A 36 -20.16 2.96 -1.57
N ARG A 37 -19.91 2.78 -0.27
CA ARG A 37 -19.68 3.87 0.67
C ARG A 37 -18.44 3.55 1.51
N TRP A 38 -17.55 4.52 1.65
CA TRP A 38 -16.47 4.45 2.62
C TRP A 38 -17.00 4.81 4.00
N LEU A 39 -16.73 3.97 5.00
CA LEU A 39 -16.99 4.25 6.39
C LEU A 39 -15.66 4.35 7.14
N LYS A 40 -15.56 5.31 8.05
CA LYS A 40 -14.38 5.49 8.87
C LYS A 40 -14.25 4.31 9.85
N ALA A 41 -13.06 3.70 9.88
CA ALA A 41 -12.75 2.65 10.83
C ALA A 41 -12.64 3.19 12.27
N HIS A 42 -12.89 2.33 13.26
CA HIS A 42 -12.75 2.63 14.70
C HIS A 42 -13.66 3.76 15.22
N VAL A 43 -14.90 3.82 14.74
CA VAL A 43 -15.91 4.83 15.16
C VAL A 43 -17.17 4.16 15.75
N GLY A 44 -17.10 2.91 16.21
CA GLY A 44 -18.24 2.22 16.83
C GLY A 44 -19.20 1.54 15.84
N TYR A 45 -18.84 1.42 14.56
CA TYR A 45 -19.67 0.70 13.58
C TYR A 45 -19.51 -0.81 13.77
N LEU A 46 -20.50 -1.45 14.42
CA LEU A 46 -20.47 -2.86 14.81
C LEU A 46 -20.02 -3.83 13.68
N GLY A 47 -20.56 -3.67 12.47
CA GLY A 47 -20.19 -4.52 11.34
C GLY A 47 -18.73 -4.34 10.87
N ASN A 48 -18.21 -3.11 10.92
CA ASN A 48 -16.81 -2.83 10.60
C ASN A 48 -15.89 -3.39 11.67
N GLU A 49 -16.21 -3.16 12.94
CA GLU A 49 -15.41 -3.60 14.08
C GLU A 49 -15.38 -5.13 14.20
N CYS A 50 -16.51 -5.79 13.95
CA CYS A 50 -16.57 -7.25 13.89
C CYS A 50 -15.68 -7.79 12.76
N SER A 51 -15.74 -7.19 11.56
CA SER A 51 -14.86 -7.59 10.45
C SER A 51 -13.37 -7.36 10.77
N ASP A 52 -13.02 -6.26 11.42
CA ASP A 52 -11.65 -5.95 11.82
C ASP A 52 -11.14 -6.91 12.90
N GLN A 53 -12.00 -7.27 13.86
CA GLN A 53 -11.71 -8.23 14.90
C GLN A 53 -11.47 -9.62 14.32
N LEU A 54 -12.33 -10.09 13.41
CA LEU A 54 -12.15 -11.36 12.72
C LEU A 54 -10.86 -11.39 11.89
N ALA A 55 -10.50 -10.29 11.23
CA ALA A 55 -9.24 -10.20 10.50
C ALA A 55 -8.02 -10.29 11.43
N LYS A 56 -8.05 -9.60 12.58
CA LYS A 56 -7.00 -9.71 13.61
C LYS A 56 -6.88 -11.11 14.18
N GLU A 57 -8.01 -11.78 14.44
CA GLU A 57 -8.03 -13.17 14.90
C GLU A 57 -7.45 -14.13 13.86
N ALA A 58 -7.75 -13.94 12.58
CA ALA A 58 -7.20 -14.76 11.52
C ALA A 58 -5.67 -14.61 11.40
N ILE A 59 -5.13 -13.41 11.61
CA ILE A 59 -3.68 -13.15 11.58
C ILE A 59 -2.97 -13.75 12.81
N THR A 60 -3.63 -13.75 13.97
CA THR A 60 -3.06 -14.28 15.23
C THR A 60 -3.18 -15.79 15.39
N LYS A 61 -4.14 -16.42 14.69
CA LYS A 61 -4.30 -17.90 14.66
C LYS A 61 -3.44 -18.58 13.59
N GLY A 62 -2.76 -17.83 12.73
CA GLY A 62 -1.79 -18.38 11.78
C GLY A 62 -0.47 -18.74 12.45
N ASP A 63 0.34 -19.59 11.80
CA ASP A 63 1.69 -19.87 12.27
C ASP A 63 2.46 -18.55 12.43
N PRO A 64 3.13 -18.31 13.57
CA PRO A 64 3.95 -17.13 13.74
C PRO A 64 4.98 -17.08 12.61
N PHE A 65 4.90 -16.04 11.79
CA PHE A 65 5.96 -15.76 10.82
C PHE A 65 7.20 -15.32 11.61
N LEU A 66 8.05 -16.29 11.95
CA LEU A 66 9.31 -16.03 12.61
C LEU A 66 10.23 -15.34 11.61
N LEU A 67 10.39 -14.03 11.78
CA LEU A 67 11.39 -13.29 11.03
C LEU A 67 12.78 -13.79 11.46
N PRO A 68 13.62 -14.28 10.52
CA PRO A 68 14.96 -14.74 10.83
C PRO A 68 15.90 -13.60 11.28
N LYS A 69 15.49 -12.34 11.10
CA LYS A 69 16.20 -11.14 11.54
C LYS A 69 15.25 -10.21 12.32
N PRO A 70 15.76 -9.47 13.31
CA PRO A 70 15.03 -8.37 13.94
C PRO A 70 14.44 -7.40 12.91
N PHE A 71 13.28 -6.83 13.24
CA PHE A 71 12.62 -5.84 12.38
C PHE A 71 13.49 -4.58 12.14
N SER A 72 14.37 -4.23 13.09
CA SER A 72 15.35 -3.15 12.95
C SER A 72 16.29 -3.39 11.77
N ASP A 73 16.76 -4.61 11.61
CA ASP A 73 17.77 -4.98 10.63
C ASP A 73 17.16 -4.98 9.24
N LEU A 74 15.95 -5.54 9.11
CA LEU A 74 15.17 -5.45 7.88
C LEU A 74 14.87 -3.99 7.50
N LYS A 75 14.55 -3.14 8.47
CA LYS A 75 14.29 -1.70 8.24
C LYS A 75 15.56 -0.98 7.76
N LEU A 76 16.72 -1.33 8.31
CA LEU A 76 18.02 -0.81 7.87
C LEU A 76 18.34 -1.27 6.45
N GLU A 77 18.16 -2.55 6.13
CA GLU A 77 18.38 -3.12 4.80
C GLU A 77 17.48 -2.45 3.75
N ILE A 78 16.17 -2.32 4.02
CA ILE A 78 15.23 -1.65 3.11
C ILE A 78 15.62 -0.18 2.89
N ARG A 79 16.00 0.53 3.97
CA ARG A 79 16.42 1.93 3.86
C ARG A 79 17.71 2.06 3.04
N SER A 80 18.69 1.20 3.29
CA SER A 80 19.94 1.17 2.54
C SER A 80 19.71 0.88 1.05
N ALA A 81 18.88 -0.11 0.74
CA ALA A 81 18.52 -0.45 -0.64
C ALA A 81 17.78 0.71 -1.34
N ALA A 82 16.81 1.33 -0.66
CA ALA A 82 16.08 2.48 -1.20
C ALA A 82 16.99 3.68 -1.45
N LEU A 83 17.95 3.94 -0.55
CA LEU A 83 18.97 4.98 -0.72
C LEU A 83 19.91 4.66 -1.89
N SER A 84 20.34 3.41 -2.03
CA SER A 84 21.17 2.98 -3.16
C SER A 84 20.46 3.21 -4.48
N ILE A 85 19.20 2.76 -4.61
CA ILE A 85 18.40 2.96 -5.83
C ILE A 85 18.21 4.44 -6.14
N TRP A 86 17.93 5.26 -5.11
CA TRP A 86 17.79 6.71 -5.28
C TRP A 86 19.10 7.35 -5.77
N GLN A 87 20.24 6.95 -5.20
CA GLN A 87 21.55 7.45 -5.55
C GLN A 87 21.95 7.02 -6.97
N ASP A 88 21.73 5.75 -7.33
CA ASP A 88 21.98 5.24 -8.69
C ASP A 88 21.16 5.99 -9.74
N ASN A 89 19.89 6.28 -9.45
CA ASN A 89 19.04 7.08 -10.34
C ASN A 89 19.53 8.53 -10.48
N ARG A 90 20.07 9.11 -9.41
CA ARG A 90 20.65 10.47 -9.42
C ARG A 90 21.97 10.53 -10.18
N ASP A 91 22.81 9.51 -10.05
CA ASP A 91 24.13 9.47 -10.68
C ASP A 91 24.04 9.16 -12.18
N ASN A 92 23.08 8.33 -12.59
CA ASN A 92 22.86 7.93 -13.98
C ASN A 92 21.86 8.83 -14.75
N GLY A 93 21.14 9.74 -14.08
CA GLY A 93 20.21 10.67 -14.74
C GLY A 93 20.92 11.85 -15.43
N GLU A 94 20.58 12.14 -16.70
CA GLU A 94 21.19 13.24 -17.47
C GLU A 94 20.88 14.65 -16.91
N THR A 95 19.80 14.81 -16.14
CA THR A 95 19.24 16.12 -15.71
C THR A 95 19.52 16.47 -14.24
N GLY A 96 20.70 16.14 -13.71
CA GLY A 96 20.99 16.26 -12.26
C GLY A 96 22.31 16.93 -11.86
N ARG A 97 22.99 17.64 -12.77
CA ARG A 97 24.36 18.12 -12.53
C ARG A 97 24.46 19.17 -11.41
N SER A 98 23.48 20.07 -11.26
CA SER A 98 23.55 21.18 -10.28
C SER A 98 23.36 20.75 -8.82
N THR A 99 22.77 19.57 -8.55
CA THR A 99 22.52 19.12 -7.16
C THR A 99 23.71 18.34 -6.59
N ARG A 100 24.68 17.94 -7.42
CA ARG A 100 25.85 17.14 -6.99
C ARG A 100 26.84 17.93 -6.14
N ASP A 101 26.82 19.26 -6.23
CA ASP A 101 27.78 20.14 -5.54
C ASP A 101 27.35 20.51 -4.10
N ILE A 102 26.09 20.28 -3.71
CA ILE A 102 25.54 20.70 -2.41
C ILE A 102 25.55 19.57 -1.37
N VAL A 103 25.35 18.32 -1.79
CA VAL A 103 25.36 17.15 -0.90
C VAL A 103 26.12 16.01 -1.58
N PRO A 104 27.40 15.79 -1.24
CA PRO A 104 28.29 14.90 -1.98
C PRO A 104 27.97 13.41 -1.76
N ARG A 105 27.33 13.03 -0.65
CA ARG A 105 26.81 11.68 -0.38
C ARG A 105 25.91 11.71 0.85
N ILE A 106 24.77 11.05 0.79
CA ILE A 106 23.97 10.76 1.98
C ILE A 106 24.47 9.40 2.47
N LEU A 107 25.23 9.40 3.59
CA LEU A 107 25.61 8.19 4.33
C LEU A 107 24.40 7.58 5.02
#